data_AF-A0A146KGT1-F1
#
_entry.id   AF-A0A146KGT1-F1
#
_cell.length_a   1.000
_cell.length_b   1.000
_cell.length_c   1.000
_cell.angle_alpha   90.00
_cell.angle_beta   90.00
_cell.angle_gamma   90.00
#
_symmetry.space_group_name_H-M   'P 1'
#
loop_
_entity.id
_entity.type
_entity.pdbx_description
1 polymer ?
#
loop_
_entity_poly.entity_id
_entity_poly.type
_entity_poly.pdbx_seq_one_letter_code
_entity_poly.pdbx_strand_id
1 'polypeptide(L)'
;LCYLDCTNAKLINKSAFAECVSMTRYSFEKAEEVGCQAFAGNASLVQIELGKVKKLPQNVFFECAQLRYIVANCLEEVDDEAFGARKSPQIIKNKLWVAAEQELLEYEEFVE
;
A
#
# COMPACT_ATOMS: atom_id res chain seq x y z
N LEU A 1 -9.74 -13.61 -1.50
CA LEU A 1 -8.89 -12.42 -1.27
C LEU A 1 -7.65 -12.83 -0.49
N CYS A 2 -6.46 -12.58 -1.02
CA CYS A 2 -5.19 -12.82 -0.30
C CYS A 2 -4.76 -11.51 0.39
N TYR A 3 -4.68 -11.53 1.72
CA TYR A 3 -4.44 -10.38 2.59
C TYR A 3 -3.36 -10.70 3.63
N LEU A 4 -2.40 -9.78 3.83
CA LEU A 4 -1.37 -9.89 4.86
C LEU A 4 -1.55 -8.78 5.89
N ASP A 5 -1.85 -9.18 7.12
CA ASP A 5 -1.83 -8.31 8.29
C ASP A 5 -0.43 -8.34 8.94
N CYS A 6 0.21 -7.18 8.99
CA CYS A 6 1.49 -6.96 9.65
C CYS A 6 1.41 -5.73 10.57
N THR A 7 0.31 -5.59 11.31
CA THR A 7 0.04 -4.48 12.24
C THR A 7 1.13 -4.24 13.30
N ASN A 8 1.98 -5.21 13.61
CA ASN A 8 3.09 -5.06 14.57
C ASN A 8 4.46 -4.79 13.92
N ALA A 9 4.58 -4.90 12.59
CA ALA A 9 5.83 -4.64 11.90
C ALA A 9 6.13 -3.13 11.91
N LYS A 10 7.32 -2.76 12.40
CA LYS A 10 7.81 -1.37 12.44
C LYS A 10 8.62 -0.98 11.20
N LEU A 11 9.27 -1.95 10.59
CA LEU A 11 10.19 -1.76 9.47
C LEU A 11 9.81 -2.72 8.35
N ILE A 12 9.65 -2.17 7.14
CA ILE A 12 9.53 -2.95 5.91
C ILE A 12 10.87 -2.83 5.19
N ASN A 13 11.64 -3.92 5.16
CA ASN A 13 12.98 -3.91 4.58
C ASN A 13 12.97 -3.70 3.06
N LYS A 14 14.13 -3.33 2.53
CA LYS A 14 14.39 -3.27 1.08
C LYS A 14 13.94 -4.56 0.41
N SER A 15 13.14 -4.46 -0.65
CA SER A 15 12.63 -5.59 -1.43
C SER A 15 11.86 -6.68 -0.66
N ALA A 16 11.35 -6.38 0.55
CA ALA A 16 10.74 -7.40 1.44
C ALA A 16 9.57 -8.17 0.80
N PHE A 17 8.79 -7.51 -0.07
CA PHE A 17 7.64 -8.04 -0.79
C PHE A 17 7.75 -7.80 -2.29
N ALA A 18 8.98 -7.66 -2.81
CA ALA A 18 9.21 -7.54 -4.23
C ALA A 18 8.71 -8.80 -4.96
N GLU A 19 8.08 -8.61 -6.12
CA GLU A 19 7.51 -9.67 -6.97
C GLU A 19 6.49 -10.59 -6.28
N CYS A 20 5.88 -10.13 -5.18
CA CYS A 20 4.89 -10.91 -4.45
C CYS A 20 3.51 -10.91 -5.16
N VAL A 21 3.41 -11.62 -6.28
CA VAL A 21 2.25 -11.60 -7.20
C VAL A 21 0.99 -12.31 -6.69
N SER A 22 1.00 -12.90 -5.50
CA SER A 22 -0.19 -13.55 -4.93
C SER A 22 -0.99 -12.65 -3.99
N MET A 23 -0.37 -11.59 -3.48
CA MET A 23 -0.96 -10.76 -2.43
C MET A 23 -1.62 -9.53 -3.02
N THR A 24 -2.86 -9.27 -2.61
CA THR A 24 -3.67 -8.17 -3.16
C THR A 24 -3.78 -6.99 -2.20
N ARG A 25 -3.64 -7.24 -0.90
CA ARG A 25 -3.79 -6.23 0.15
C ARG A 25 -2.76 -6.44 1.26
N TYR A 26 -2.25 -5.32 1.78
CA TYR A 26 -1.33 -5.29 2.93
C TYR A 26 -1.77 -4.27 3.96
N SER A 27 -1.66 -4.61 5.24
CA SER A 27 -1.82 -3.66 6.33
C SER A 27 -0.58 -3.59 7.23
N PHE A 28 0.02 -2.41 7.32
CA PHE A 28 1.19 -2.09 8.13
C PHE A 28 0.92 -0.85 9.01
N GLU A 29 0.00 -1.01 9.97
CA GLU A 29 -0.46 0.10 10.81
C GLU A 29 0.66 0.74 11.66
N LYS A 30 1.62 -0.05 12.14
CA LYS A 30 2.74 0.45 12.95
C LYS A 30 4.04 0.63 12.18
N ALA A 31 4.06 0.42 10.86
CA ALA A 31 5.28 0.62 10.09
C ALA A 31 5.64 2.11 10.08
N GLU A 32 6.87 2.38 10.50
CA GLU A 32 7.48 3.71 10.58
C GLU A 32 8.39 3.95 9.37
N GLU A 33 9.01 2.88 8.86
CA GLU A 33 9.96 2.93 7.76
C GLU A 33 9.65 1.85 6.70
N VAL A 34 9.83 2.23 5.43
CA VAL A 34 9.77 1.33 4.28
C VAL A 34 11.02 1.51 3.44
N GLY A 35 11.62 0.40 3.02
CA GLY A 35 12.83 0.38 2.21
C GLY A 35 12.57 0.54 0.72
N CYS A 36 13.62 0.86 -0.03
CA CYS A 36 13.56 0.95 -1.49
C CYS A 36 13.05 -0.36 -2.09
N GLN A 37 12.26 -0.27 -3.16
CA GLN A 37 11.73 -1.44 -3.87
C GLN A 37 10.94 -2.45 -3.01
N ALA A 38 10.48 -2.06 -1.81
CA ALA A 38 9.84 -3.00 -0.89
C ALA A 38 8.67 -3.78 -1.50
N PHE A 39 7.93 -3.20 -2.44
CA PHE A 39 6.82 -3.83 -3.17
C PHE A 39 7.02 -3.83 -4.69
N ALA A 40 8.25 -3.64 -5.17
CA ALA A 40 8.52 -3.55 -6.61
C ALA A 40 8.09 -4.83 -7.34
N GLY A 41 7.47 -4.70 -8.52
CA GLY A 41 7.00 -5.83 -9.32
C GLY A 41 5.79 -6.56 -8.73
N ASN A 42 5.16 -6.03 -7.66
CA ASN A 42 3.95 -6.64 -7.12
C ASN A 42 2.74 -6.34 -8.03
N ALA A 43 2.57 -7.19 -9.05
CA ALA A 43 1.54 -7.02 -10.07
C ALA A 43 0.10 -7.18 -9.55
N SER A 44 -0.10 -7.85 -8.41
CA SER A 44 -1.43 -8.13 -7.85
C SER A 44 -1.84 -7.19 -6.72
N LEU A 45 -0.90 -6.38 -6.20
CA LEU A 45 -1.17 -5.41 -5.16
C LEU A 45 -2.20 -4.38 -5.62
N VAL A 46 -3.33 -4.30 -4.93
CA VAL A 46 -4.41 -3.33 -5.19
C VAL A 46 -4.42 -2.21 -4.16
N GLN A 47 -4.22 -2.56 -2.89
CA GLN A 47 -4.30 -1.63 -1.76
C GLN A 47 -3.21 -1.91 -0.72
N ILE A 48 -2.64 -0.85 -0.17
CA ILE A 48 -1.72 -0.93 0.97
C ILE A 48 -2.02 0.14 2.01
N GLU A 49 -1.93 -0.24 3.28
CA GLU A 49 -2.06 0.66 4.42
C GLU A 49 -0.73 0.81 5.15
N LEU A 50 -0.27 2.05 5.29
CA LEU A 50 0.98 2.45 5.94
C LEU A 50 0.66 3.46 7.04
N GLY A 51 0.53 3.00 8.28
CA GLY A 51 -0.05 3.84 9.33
C GLY A 51 0.86 4.98 9.81
N LYS A 52 2.16 4.72 9.98
CA LYS A 52 3.13 5.70 10.49
C LYS A 52 4.25 6.07 9.52
N VAL A 53 4.28 5.48 8.32
CA VAL A 53 5.31 5.75 7.33
C VAL A 53 5.23 7.21 6.89
N LYS A 54 6.37 7.90 6.97
CA LYS A 54 6.49 9.31 6.59
C LYS A 54 7.03 9.53 5.19
N LYS A 55 7.83 8.58 4.69
CA LYS A 55 8.54 8.70 3.42
C LYS A 55 8.35 7.44 2.59
N LEU A 56 8.01 7.62 1.31
CA LEU A 56 8.08 6.56 0.32
C LEU A 56 9.38 6.72 -0.47
N PRO A 57 10.35 5.80 -0.33
CA PRO A 57 11.63 5.88 -1.01
C PRO A 57 11.53 5.47 -2.48
N GLN A 58 12.63 5.67 -3.20
CA GLN A 58 12.78 5.32 -4.61
C GLN A 58 12.27 3.91 -4.94
N ASN A 59 11.47 3.82 -6.01
CA ASN A 59 10.98 2.59 -6.61
C ASN A 59 10.19 1.66 -5.66
N VAL A 60 9.68 2.15 -4.52
CA VAL A 60 8.97 1.33 -3.53
C VAL A 60 7.78 0.55 -4.13
N PHE A 61 7.09 1.11 -5.11
CA PHE A 61 5.96 0.53 -5.84
C PHE A 61 6.23 0.47 -7.36
N PHE A 62 7.50 0.36 -7.75
CA PHE A 62 7.88 0.21 -9.16
C PHE A 62 7.16 -0.98 -9.78
N GLU A 63 6.57 -0.80 -10.96
CA GLU A 63 5.82 -1.85 -11.69
C GLU A 63 4.64 -2.50 -10.94
N CYS A 64 4.08 -1.85 -9.91
CA CYS A 64 2.82 -2.30 -9.29
C CYS A 64 1.62 -2.03 -10.22
N ALA A 65 1.27 -3.01 -11.06
CA ALA A 65 0.32 -2.83 -12.14
C ALA A 65 -1.14 -2.62 -11.72
N GLN A 66 -1.52 -3.12 -10.54
CA GLN A 66 -2.89 -3.08 -10.04
C GLN A 66 -3.08 -2.13 -8.86
N LEU A 67 -2.03 -1.43 -8.42
CA LEU A 67 -2.08 -0.59 -7.23
C LEU A 67 -2.96 0.63 -7.50
N ARG A 68 -4.06 0.71 -6.76
CA ARG A 68 -5.06 1.79 -6.88
C ARG A 68 -5.02 2.73 -5.70
N TYR A 69 -4.83 2.19 -4.50
CA TYR A 69 -4.99 2.93 -3.25
C TYR A 69 -3.81 2.73 -2.30
N ILE A 70 -3.31 3.84 -1.78
CA ILE A 70 -2.34 3.87 -0.68
C ILE A 70 -2.96 4.66 0.45
N VAL A 71 -3.17 4.02 1.60
CA VAL A 71 -3.63 4.69 2.81
C VAL A 71 -2.41 5.01 3.65
N ALA A 72 -2.03 6.27 3.72
CA ALA A 72 -0.84 6.70 4.45
C ALA A 72 -1.08 8.00 5.21
N ASN A 73 -1.46 7.87 6.50
CA ASN A 73 -1.92 8.98 7.33
C ASN A 73 -0.81 9.98 7.66
N CYS A 74 0.41 9.48 7.86
CA CYS A 74 1.57 10.29 8.25
C CYS A 74 2.49 10.63 7.09
N LEU A 75 2.06 10.41 5.84
CA LEU A 75 2.94 10.58 4.69
C LEU A 75 3.25 12.06 4.41
N GLU A 76 4.53 12.38 4.52
CA GLU A 76 5.10 13.71 4.34
C GLU A 76 5.80 13.82 2.98
N GLU A 77 6.59 12.81 2.60
CA GLU A 77 7.42 12.83 1.39
C GLU A 77 7.24 11.58 0.53
N VAL A 78 7.27 11.76 -0.79
CA VAL A 78 7.25 10.68 -1.78
C VAL A 78 8.35 10.96 -2.78
N ASP A 79 9.24 9.99 -2.96
CA ASP A 79 10.28 10.05 -3.98
C ASP A 79 9.67 10.10 -5.38
N ASP A 80 10.26 10.89 -6.28
CA ASP A 80 9.76 11.09 -7.65
C ASP A 80 9.67 9.78 -8.44
N GLU A 81 10.52 8.80 -8.11
CA GLU A 81 10.54 7.48 -8.73
C GLU A 81 9.80 6.41 -7.91
N ALA A 82 9.11 6.77 -6.83
CA ALA A 82 8.42 5.80 -5.96
C ALA A 82 7.48 4.84 -6.73
N PHE A 83 6.86 5.32 -7.82
CA PHE A 83 5.92 4.57 -8.66
C PHE A 83 6.48 4.16 -10.05
N GLY A 84 7.72 4.56 -10.37
CA GLY A 84 8.28 4.42 -11.72
C GLY A 84 7.47 5.15 -12.80
N ALA A 85 7.48 4.64 -14.03
CA ALA A 85 6.79 5.25 -15.18
C ALA A 85 5.25 5.06 -15.18
N ARG A 86 4.67 4.58 -14.08
CA ARG A 86 3.25 4.19 -13.99
C ARG A 86 2.39 5.37 -13.51
N LYS A 87 1.08 5.28 -13.78
CA LYS A 87 0.11 6.21 -13.21
C LYS A 87 0.16 6.09 -11.68
N SER A 88 0.40 7.20 -11.01
CA SER A 88 0.44 7.24 -9.54
C SER A 88 -0.92 6.83 -8.96
N PRO A 89 -0.94 5.96 -7.94
CA PRO A 89 -2.16 5.56 -7.24
C PRO A 89 -2.73 6.73 -6.45
N GLN A 90 -3.97 6.59 -6.01
CA GLN A 90 -4.59 7.55 -5.10
C GLN A 90 -3.99 7.38 -3.70
N ILE A 91 -3.37 8.44 -3.19
CA ILE A 91 -2.83 8.49 -1.82
C ILE A 91 -3.86 9.13 -0.91
N ILE A 92 -4.35 8.37 0.06
CA ILE A 92 -5.34 8.77 1.03
C ILE A 92 -4.63 9.03 2.36
N LYS A 93 -4.60 10.30 2.79
CA LYS A 93 -3.95 10.72 4.06
C LYS A 93 -4.84 10.57 5.29
N ASN A 94 -5.99 9.89 5.16
CA ASN A 94 -6.92 9.68 6.28
C ASN A 94 -7.64 8.33 6.19
N LYS A 95 -7.34 7.42 7.12
CA LYS A 95 -7.96 6.09 7.25
C LYS A 95 -9.48 6.13 7.44
N LEU A 96 -10.06 7.23 7.98
CA LEU A 96 -11.51 7.39 8.13
C LEU A 96 -12.25 7.42 6.79
N TRP A 97 -11.61 7.92 5.72
CA TRP A 97 -12.19 7.92 4.38
C TRP A 97 -12.31 6.50 3.82
N VAL A 98 -11.30 5.66 4.09
CA VAL A 98 -11.26 4.29 3.58
C VAL A 98 -12.21 3.37 4.33
N ALA A 99 -12.38 3.53 5.65
CA ALA A 99 -13.32 2.72 6.43
C ALA A 99 -14.77 2.94 5.95
N ALA A 100 -15.17 4.18 5.68
CA ALA A 100 -16.50 4.48 5.17
C ALA A 100 -16.75 3.94 3.75
N GLU A 101 -15.71 3.88 2.90
CA GLU A 101 -15.80 3.38 1.53
C GLU A 101 -15.66 1.85 1.44
N GLN A 102 -14.88 1.22 2.34
CA GLN A 102 -14.83 -0.23 2.51
C GLN A 102 -16.13 -0.79 3.10
N GLU A 103 -16.76 -0.11 4.07
CA GLU A 103 -18.09 -0.48 4.59
C GLU A 103 -19.17 -0.42 3.49
N LEU A 104 -19.09 0.53 2.56
CA LEU A 104 -20.00 0.62 1.41
C LEU A 104 -19.75 -0.50 0.37
N LEU A 105 -18.49 -0.84 0.10
CA LEU A 105 -18.13 -1.91 -0.85
C LEU A 105 -18.40 -3.32 -0.30
N GLU A 106 -18.26 -3.55 1.00
CA GLU A 106 -18.66 -4.81 1.65
C GLU A 106 -20.19 -4.95 1.73
N TYR A 107 -20.94 -3.84 1.76
CA TYR A 107 -22.40 -3.87 1.71
C TYR A 107 -22.93 -4.20 0.31
N GLU A 108 -22.27 -3.78 -0.76
CA GLU A 108 -22.67 -4.11 -2.14
C GLU A 108 -22.37 -5.58 -2.52
N GLU A 109 -21.36 -6.22 -1.93
CA GLU A 109 -21.07 -7.66 -2.12
C GLU A 109 -22.06 -8.59 -1.38
N PHE A 110 -22.83 -8.08 -0.42
CA PHE A 110 -23.75 -8.88 0.42
C PHE A 110 -25.22 -8.81 -0.03
N VAL A 111 -25.54 -8.04 -1.09
CA VAL A 111 -26.91 -7.85 -1.61
C VAL A 111 -27.17 -8.60 -2.93
N GLU A 112 -26.24 -9.46 -3.39
CA GLU A 112 -26.47 -10.41 -4.49
C GLU A 112 -26.75 -11.85 -4.01
#